data_AF-A0A2G9T596-F1
#
_entry.id   AF-A0A2G9T596-F1
#
_cell.length_a   1.000
_cell.length_b   1.000
_cell.length_c   1.000
_cell.angle_alpha   90.00
_cell.angle_beta   90.00
_cell.angle_gamma   90.00
#
_symmetry.space_group_name_H-M   'P 1'
#
loop_
_entity.id
_entity.type
_entity.pdbx_description
1 polymer ?
#
loop_
_entity_poly.entity_id
_entity_poly.type
_entity_poly.pdbx_seq_one_letter_code
_entity_poly.pdbx_strand_id
1 'polypeptide(L)'
;VYFPDFSSETAHLREDMGWKGSEIPQDLQDRRVEITGPTDRKMVINALNSGANVFMADFEDSNTPSWRNQLEGQVNLYDAVRDNISYVHPTTKKEYTLNQKVAVLNVRPRGWHLPEKHVLIHNKPTSGSLFDFGLFVYHNAKVTFL
;
A
#
# COMPACT_ATOMS: atom_id res chain seq x y z
N VAL A 1 27.51 -21.64 -17.76
CA VAL A 1 26.44 -21.15 -16.86
C VAL A 1 26.34 -19.66 -17.09
N TYR A 2 25.16 -19.15 -17.43
CA TYR A 2 24.93 -17.71 -17.56
C TYR A 2 24.42 -17.20 -16.21
N PHE A 3 25.15 -16.25 -15.62
CA PHE A 3 24.70 -15.50 -14.45
C PHE A 3 24.14 -14.16 -14.91
N PRO A 4 23.18 -13.57 -14.19
CA PRO A 4 22.78 -12.20 -14.43
C PRO A 4 23.99 -11.25 -14.35
N ASP A 5 24.10 -10.34 -15.30
CA ASP A 5 25.11 -9.29 -15.34
C ASP A 5 24.49 -7.99 -15.89
N PHE A 6 25.17 -6.86 -15.72
CA PHE A 6 24.71 -5.58 -16.23
C PHE A 6 24.63 -5.58 -17.76
N SER A 7 23.47 -5.20 -18.31
CA SER A 7 23.32 -5.06 -19.76
C SER A 7 24.21 -3.92 -20.29
N SER A 8 24.93 -4.19 -21.38
CA SER A 8 25.70 -3.19 -22.12
C SER A 8 24.80 -2.20 -22.85
N GLU A 9 23.60 -2.62 -23.27
CA GLU A 9 22.62 -1.78 -23.97
C GLU A 9 22.18 -0.57 -23.12
N THR A 10 22.21 -0.70 -21.79
CA THR A 10 21.81 0.35 -20.84
C THR A 10 22.99 0.96 -20.09
N ALA A 11 24.24 0.73 -20.52
CA ALA A 11 25.43 1.28 -19.86
C ALA A 11 25.42 2.81 -19.80
N HIS A 12 25.06 3.45 -20.91
CA HIS A 12 24.96 4.91 -21.02
C HIS A 12 24.03 5.56 -19.99
N LEU A 13 22.95 4.87 -19.56
CA LEU A 13 22.04 5.37 -18.52
C LEU A 13 22.70 5.34 -17.13
N ARG A 14 23.52 4.33 -16.85
CA ARG A 14 24.22 4.18 -15.56
C ARG A 14 25.42 5.13 -15.43
N GLU A 15 26.03 5.46 -16.56
CA GLU A 15 27.21 6.32 -16.64
C GLU A 15 26.86 7.82 -16.67
N ASP A 16 25.63 8.17 -17.06
CA ASP A 16 25.15 9.54 -17.05
C ASP A 16 24.85 10.02 -15.61
N MET A 17 25.72 10.90 -15.09
CA MET A 17 25.56 11.55 -13.77
C MET A 17 24.67 12.81 -13.82
N GLY A 18 24.15 13.17 -14.99
CA GLY A 18 23.36 14.38 -15.22
C GLY A 18 21.87 14.21 -14.87
N TRP A 19 21.37 12.99 -14.79
CA TRP A 19 19.98 12.73 -14.44
C TRP A 19 19.81 12.42 -12.95
N LYS A 20 18.64 12.79 -12.42
CA LYS A 20 18.15 12.40 -11.10
C LYS A 20 16.65 12.17 -11.15
N GLY A 21 16.12 11.44 -10.18
CA GLY A 21 14.67 11.32 -10.02
C GLY A 21 13.99 12.65 -9.72
N SER A 22 12.66 12.68 -9.83
CA SER A 22 11.84 13.82 -9.44
C SER A 22 12.00 14.16 -7.95
N GLU A 23 11.59 15.36 -7.56
CA GLU A 23 11.58 15.79 -6.16
C GLU A 23 10.72 14.86 -5.31
N ILE A 24 11.22 14.54 -4.11
CA ILE A 24 10.52 13.67 -3.16
C ILE A 24 9.57 14.54 -2.31
N PRO A 25 8.27 14.18 -2.25
CA PRO A 25 7.31 14.86 -1.38
C PRO A 25 7.80 14.98 0.07
N GLN A 26 7.43 16.09 0.74
CA GLN A 26 7.98 16.45 2.05
C GLN A 26 7.77 15.36 3.12
N ASP A 27 6.64 14.69 3.08
CA ASP A 27 6.24 13.62 3.99
C ASP A 27 7.01 12.30 3.75
N LEU A 28 7.65 12.15 2.59
CA LEU A 28 8.50 11.00 2.24
C LEU A 28 10.00 11.27 2.33
N GLN A 29 10.41 12.47 2.78
CA GLN A 29 11.84 12.77 2.97
C GLN A 29 12.43 12.11 4.22
N ASP A 30 11.64 11.91 5.27
CA ASP A 30 12.06 11.19 6.48
C ASP A 30 11.33 9.86 6.60
N ARG A 31 12.03 8.78 6.22
CA ARG A 31 11.54 7.39 6.22
C ARG A 31 12.41 6.50 7.10
N ARG A 32 12.99 7.04 8.19
CA ARG A 32 13.95 6.33 9.05
C ARG A 32 13.43 5.01 9.64
N VAL A 33 12.12 4.92 9.88
CA VAL A 33 11.44 3.70 10.33
C VAL A 33 10.15 3.52 9.57
N GLU A 34 9.97 2.34 8.99
CA GLU A 34 8.72 1.94 8.34
C GLU A 34 8.19 0.67 9.00
N ILE A 35 6.87 0.62 9.20
CA ILE A 35 6.17 -0.58 9.65
C ILE A 35 5.38 -1.16 8.49
N THR A 36 5.31 -2.48 8.41
CA THR A 36 4.55 -3.20 7.37
C THR A 36 3.47 -4.03 8.03
N GLY A 37 2.30 -4.15 7.40
CA GLY A 37 1.24 -4.99 7.94
C GLY A 37 0.02 -5.13 7.04
N PRO A 38 -0.86 -6.08 7.35
CA PRO A 38 -2.03 -6.36 6.54
C PRO A 38 -3.05 -5.20 6.62
N THR A 39 -4.00 -5.22 5.71
CA THR A 39 -5.09 -4.22 5.63
C THR A 39 -6.28 -4.54 6.56
N ASP A 40 -6.08 -5.37 7.59
CA ASP A 40 -7.10 -5.58 8.64
C ASP A 40 -7.34 -4.28 9.42
N ARG A 41 -8.60 -4.03 9.78
CA ARG A 41 -9.04 -2.73 10.32
C ARG A 41 -8.30 -2.33 11.60
N LYS A 42 -8.13 -3.27 12.53
CA LYS A 42 -7.43 -3.01 13.79
C LYS A 42 -5.92 -2.85 13.55
N MET A 43 -5.35 -3.64 12.63
CA MET A 43 -3.93 -3.55 12.29
C MET A 43 -3.57 -2.23 11.62
N VAL A 44 -4.40 -1.74 10.70
CA VAL A 44 -4.22 -0.43 10.05
C VAL A 44 -4.12 0.68 11.11
N ILE A 45 -5.06 0.71 12.08
CA ILE A 45 -5.04 1.72 13.16
C ILE A 45 -3.76 1.62 13.99
N ASN A 46 -3.39 0.40 14.40
CA ASN A 46 -2.20 0.20 15.23
C ASN A 46 -0.91 0.58 14.49
N ALA A 47 -0.80 0.25 13.20
CA ALA A 47 0.38 0.55 12.40
C ALA A 47 0.51 2.05 12.15
N LEU A 48 -0.59 2.74 11.82
CA LEU A 48 -0.61 4.20 11.69
C LEU A 48 -0.24 4.90 13.00
N ASN A 49 -0.68 4.36 14.14
CA ASN A 49 -0.38 4.90 15.47
C ASN A 49 0.97 4.46 16.07
N SER A 50 1.77 3.67 15.35
CA SER A 50 2.96 3.01 15.89
C SER A 50 4.12 3.96 16.24
N GLY A 51 4.11 5.18 15.70
CA GLY A 51 5.24 6.11 15.76
C GLY A 51 6.28 5.92 14.64
N ALA A 52 6.07 4.96 13.74
CA ALA A 52 6.83 4.88 12.49
C ALA A 52 6.59 6.11 11.60
N ASN A 53 7.52 6.38 10.69
CA ASN A 53 7.37 7.44 9.70
C ASN A 53 6.38 7.05 8.60
N VAL A 54 6.43 5.78 8.18
CA VAL A 54 5.60 5.23 7.11
C VAL A 54 4.99 3.91 7.56
N PHE A 55 3.73 3.70 7.20
CA PHE A 55 3.06 2.41 7.27
C PHE A 55 2.81 1.90 5.85
N MET A 56 3.43 0.77 5.50
CA MET A 56 3.10 0.05 4.27
C MET A 56 1.94 -0.92 4.53
N ALA A 57 0.75 -0.50 4.13
CA ALA A 57 -0.46 -1.30 4.09
C ALA A 57 -0.39 -2.32 2.95
N ASP A 58 -0.50 -3.59 3.30
CA ASP A 58 -0.09 -4.66 2.41
C ASP A 58 -1.26 -5.52 1.92
N PHE A 59 -1.48 -5.54 0.61
CA PHE A 59 -2.40 -6.46 -0.06
C PHE A 59 -1.71 -7.72 -0.58
N GLU A 60 -0.39 -7.84 -0.41
CA GLU A 60 0.46 -8.90 -0.94
C GLU A 60 0.89 -9.90 0.16
N ASP A 61 2.19 -10.06 0.46
CA ASP A 61 2.71 -11.25 1.14
C ASP A 61 2.21 -11.44 2.58
N SER A 62 1.83 -10.38 3.29
CA SER A 62 1.28 -10.48 4.64
C SER A 62 -0.25 -10.59 4.68
N ASN A 63 -0.91 -10.60 3.53
CA ASN A 63 -2.37 -10.60 3.42
C ASN A 63 -2.88 -11.75 2.52
N THR A 64 -3.60 -12.70 3.11
CA THR A 64 -4.30 -13.74 2.34
C THR A 64 -5.28 -13.06 1.35
N PRO A 65 -5.13 -13.24 0.03
CA PRO A 65 -5.90 -12.48 -0.96
C PRO A 65 -7.29 -13.10 -1.20
N SER A 66 -8.05 -13.27 -0.11
CA SER A 66 -9.48 -13.58 -0.21
C SER A 66 -10.21 -12.35 -0.74
N TRP A 67 -11.34 -12.57 -1.44
CA TRP A 67 -12.20 -11.48 -1.93
C TRP A 67 -12.57 -10.51 -0.82
N ARG A 68 -12.92 -11.06 0.35
CA ARG A 68 -13.27 -10.31 1.55
C ARG A 68 -12.11 -9.43 2.01
N ASN A 69 -10.91 -9.98 2.17
CA ASN A 69 -9.76 -9.23 2.67
C ASN A 69 -9.36 -8.10 1.72
N GLN A 70 -9.41 -8.36 0.41
CA GLN A 70 -9.10 -7.34 -0.61
C GLN A 70 -10.11 -6.20 -0.57
N LEU A 71 -11.42 -6.49 -0.58
CA LEU A 71 -12.44 -5.43 -0.49
C LEU A 71 -12.46 -4.71 0.86
N GLU A 72 -12.49 -5.45 1.97
CA GLU A 72 -12.50 -4.84 3.32
C GLU A 72 -11.23 -4.03 3.55
N GLY A 73 -10.08 -4.48 3.03
CA GLY A 73 -8.84 -3.70 3.06
C GLY A 73 -8.97 -2.35 2.36
N GLN A 74 -9.57 -2.31 1.16
CA GLN A 74 -9.82 -1.06 0.45
C GLN A 74 -10.76 -0.13 1.24
N VAL A 75 -11.81 -0.67 1.87
CA VAL A 75 -12.71 0.09 2.75
C VAL A 75 -11.96 0.63 3.97
N ASN A 76 -11.11 -0.18 4.60
CA ASN A 76 -10.32 0.25 5.75
C ASN A 76 -9.37 1.39 5.38
N LEU A 77 -8.69 1.29 4.23
CA LEU A 77 -7.81 2.36 3.77
C LEU A 77 -8.58 3.62 3.35
N TYR A 78 -9.77 3.47 2.76
CA TYR A 78 -10.66 4.59 2.46
C TYR A 78 -11.02 5.39 3.71
N ASP A 79 -11.40 4.69 4.79
CA ASP A 79 -11.74 5.30 6.07
C ASP A 79 -10.51 5.92 6.74
N ALA A 80 -9.34 5.25 6.66
CA ALA A 80 -8.10 5.73 7.27
C ALA A 80 -7.62 7.04 6.65
N VAL A 81 -7.67 7.16 5.32
CA VAL A 81 -7.31 8.40 4.60
C VAL A 81 -8.20 9.59 4.99
N ARG A 82 -9.40 9.32 5.50
CA ARG A 82 -10.38 10.35 5.91
C ARG A 82 -10.48 10.55 7.41
N ASP A 83 -9.55 9.98 8.17
CA ASP A 83 -9.55 10.00 9.64
C ASP A 83 -10.86 9.47 10.28
N ASN A 84 -11.55 8.57 9.57
CA ASN A 84 -12.85 8.00 9.97
C ASN A 84 -12.76 6.52 10.34
N ILE A 85 -11.56 5.93 10.32
CA ILE A 85 -11.36 4.54 10.70
C ILE A 85 -11.43 4.39 12.23
N SER A 86 -12.26 3.45 12.67
CA SER A 86 -12.38 3.08 14.07
C SER A 86 -12.66 1.59 14.22
N TYR A 87 -12.31 1.04 15.37
CA TYR A 87 -12.52 -0.37 15.70
C TYR A 87 -12.84 -0.54 17.17
N VAL A 88 -13.89 -1.31 17.48
CA VAL A 88 -14.23 -1.71 18.85
C VAL A 88 -13.99 -3.20 19.00
N HIS A 89 -13.12 -3.57 19.93
CA HIS A 89 -12.80 -4.98 20.15
C HIS A 89 -14.04 -5.73 20.67
N PRO A 90 -14.46 -6.84 20.04
CA PRO A 90 -15.74 -7.49 20.34
C PRO A 90 -15.82 -7.98 21.79
N THR A 91 -14.71 -8.50 22.33
CA THR A 91 -14.62 -9.02 23.70
C THR A 91 -14.27 -7.96 24.75
N THR A 92 -13.12 -7.29 24.61
CA THR A 92 -12.64 -6.34 25.63
C THR A 92 -13.35 -4.99 25.61
N LYS A 93 -14.16 -4.71 24.58
CA LYS A 93 -14.83 -3.42 24.32
C LYS A 93 -13.88 -2.23 24.20
N LYS A 94 -12.57 -2.47 24.10
CA LYS A 94 -11.59 -1.41 23.86
C LYS A 94 -11.79 -0.82 22.48
N GLU A 95 -11.87 0.50 22.43
CA GLU A 95 -11.97 1.28 21.21
C GLU A 95 -10.58 1.69 20.70
N TYR A 96 -10.46 1.76 19.38
CA TYR A 96 -9.25 2.14 18.66
C TYR A 96 -9.64 3.15 17.59
N THR A 97 -8.95 4.29 17.58
CA THR A 97 -9.06 5.37 16.60
C THR A 97 -7.65 5.87 16.27
N LEU A 98 -7.52 6.70 15.24
CA LEU A 98 -6.24 7.31 14.90
C LEU A 98 -5.85 8.40 15.91
N ASN A 99 -4.54 8.57 16.08
CA ASN A 99 -3.95 9.72 16.78
C ASN A 99 -4.00 10.96 15.88
N GLN A 100 -3.79 12.15 16.46
CA GLN A 100 -3.69 13.40 15.68
C GLN A 100 -2.53 13.37 14.66
N LYS A 101 -1.45 12.68 15.00
CA LYS A 101 -0.30 12.47 14.11
C LYS A 101 -0.08 10.97 13.96
N VAL A 102 -0.09 10.52 12.71
CA VAL A 102 0.09 9.12 12.32
C VAL A 102 1.22 8.99 11.29
N ALA A 103 1.66 7.77 11.04
CA ALA A 103 2.57 7.44 9.95
C ALA A 103 1.96 7.78 8.58
N VAL A 104 2.79 8.10 7.60
CA VAL A 104 2.38 8.26 6.20
C VAL A 104 1.93 6.91 5.65
N LEU A 105 0.76 6.86 5.01
CA LEU A 105 0.25 5.64 4.40
C LEU A 105 0.95 5.36 3.06
N ASN A 106 1.51 4.18 2.92
CA ASN A 106 2.01 3.62 1.67
C ASN A 106 1.27 2.31 1.38
N VAL A 107 0.96 2.01 0.11
CA VAL A 107 0.17 0.81 -0.24
C VAL A 107 0.99 -0.11 -1.13
N ARG A 108 1.08 -1.38 -0.73
CA ARG A 108 1.70 -2.43 -1.54
C ARG A 108 0.61 -3.29 -2.20
N PRO A 109 0.41 -3.16 -3.53
CA PRO A 109 -0.49 -4.03 -4.27
C PRO A 109 0.14 -5.41 -4.48
N ARG A 110 -0.68 -6.40 -4.84
CA ARG A 110 -0.20 -7.73 -5.28
C ARG A 110 0.80 -7.63 -6.45
N GLY A 111 1.79 -8.52 -6.48
CA GLY A 111 2.75 -8.62 -7.58
C GLY A 111 2.12 -9.05 -8.92
N TRP A 112 2.83 -8.78 -10.03
CA TRP A 112 2.31 -8.93 -11.40
C TRP A 112 1.79 -10.32 -11.77
N HIS A 113 2.26 -11.36 -11.09
CA HIS A 113 1.89 -12.76 -11.36
C HIS A 113 0.57 -13.19 -10.71
N LEU A 114 0.00 -12.37 -9.81
CA LEU A 114 -1.21 -12.72 -9.06
C LEU A 114 -2.48 -12.21 -9.77
N PRO A 115 -3.48 -13.07 -10.02
CA PRO A 115 -4.76 -12.65 -10.57
C PRO A 115 -5.75 -12.20 -9.49
N GLU A 116 -6.69 -11.32 -9.87
CA GLU A 116 -7.95 -11.13 -9.16
C GLU A 116 -9.04 -11.95 -9.85
N LYS A 117 -9.26 -13.17 -9.35
CA LYS A 117 -10.14 -14.16 -9.99
C LYS A 117 -11.63 -13.84 -9.92
N HIS A 118 -12.05 -12.91 -9.06
CA HIS A 118 -13.47 -12.57 -8.90
C HIS A 118 -13.93 -11.48 -9.87
N VAL A 119 -12.99 -10.78 -10.55
CA VAL A 119 -13.28 -9.77 -11.55
C VAL A 119 -12.75 -10.23 -12.91
N LEU A 120 -13.67 -10.40 -13.87
CA LEU A 120 -13.34 -10.88 -15.20
C LEU A 120 -13.44 -9.76 -16.23
N ILE A 121 -12.43 -9.66 -17.10
CA ILE A 121 -12.46 -8.82 -18.31
C ILE A 121 -12.33 -9.77 -19.49
N HIS A 122 -13.33 -9.78 -20.38
CA HIS A 122 -13.42 -10.76 -21.48
C HIS A 122 -13.30 -12.21 -20.98
N ASN A 123 -13.99 -12.54 -19.88
CA ASN A 123 -13.98 -13.86 -19.23
C ASN A 123 -12.60 -14.34 -18.72
N LYS A 124 -11.64 -13.44 -18.54
CA LYS A 124 -10.33 -13.75 -17.94
C LYS A 124 -10.16 -12.98 -16.63
N PRO A 125 -9.58 -13.59 -15.57
CA PRO A 125 -9.20 -12.89 -14.37
C PRO A 125 -8.37 -11.64 -14.69
N THR A 126 -8.72 -10.53 -14.05
CA THR A 126 -7.91 -9.31 -14.14
C THR A 126 -6.63 -9.45 -13.32
N SER A 127 -5.70 -8.50 -13.49
CA SER A 127 -4.49 -8.42 -12.67
C SER A 127 -4.85 -8.01 -11.24
N GLY A 128 -4.34 -8.74 -10.24
CA GLY A 128 -4.43 -8.34 -8.85
C GLY A 128 -3.74 -7.01 -8.59
N SER A 129 -2.57 -6.79 -9.20
CA SER A 129 -1.82 -5.52 -9.12
C SER A 129 -2.66 -4.33 -9.54
N LEU A 130 -3.32 -4.41 -10.70
CA LEU A 130 -4.15 -3.32 -11.22
C LEU A 130 -5.45 -3.14 -10.44
N PHE A 131 -6.01 -4.22 -9.89
CA PHE A 131 -7.19 -4.15 -9.03
C PHE A 131 -6.88 -3.40 -7.73
N ASP A 132 -5.81 -3.80 -7.03
CA ASP A 132 -5.44 -3.22 -5.74
C ASP A 132 -5.02 -1.74 -5.88
N PHE A 133 -4.15 -1.46 -6.85
CA PHE A 133 -3.71 -0.10 -7.19
C PHE A 133 -4.90 0.76 -7.65
N GLY A 134 -5.70 0.24 -8.58
CA GLY A 134 -6.77 0.99 -9.22
C GLY A 134 -7.84 1.43 -8.23
N LEU A 135 -8.29 0.54 -7.34
CA LEU A 135 -9.26 0.89 -6.31
C LEU A 135 -8.69 1.90 -5.32
N PHE A 136 -7.47 1.69 -4.82
CA PHE A 136 -6.89 2.61 -3.84
C PHE A 136 -6.74 4.02 -4.42
N VAL A 137 -6.15 4.15 -5.61
CA VAL A 137 -5.95 5.44 -6.27
C VAL A 137 -7.29 6.09 -6.60
N TYR A 138 -8.23 5.38 -7.21
CA TYR A 138 -9.53 5.93 -7.58
C TYR A 138 -10.26 6.55 -6.39
N HIS A 139 -10.22 5.87 -5.24
CA HIS A 139 -10.95 6.29 -4.06
C HIS A 139 -10.23 7.32 -3.19
N ASN A 140 -8.89 7.38 -3.21
CA ASN A 140 -8.11 8.17 -2.25
C ASN A 140 -7.28 9.29 -2.88
N ALA A 141 -6.93 9.23 -4.16
CA ALA A 141 -6.03 10.18 -4.81
C ALA A 141 -6.45 11.65 -4.59
N LYS A 142 -7.74 11.97 -4.68
CA LYS A 142 -8.23 13.35 -4.48
C LYS A 142 -8.10 13.85 -3.05
N VAL A 143 -8.09 12.96 -2.06
CA VAL A 143 -7.96 13.34 -0.65
C VAL A 143 -6.50 13.36 -0.22
N THR A 144 -5.66 12.52 -0.85
CA THR A 144 -4.25 12.36 -0.49
C THR A 144 -3.31 13.27 -1.29
N PHE A 145 -3.65 13.62 -2.54
CA PHE A 145 -2.80 14.46 -3.41
C PHE A 145 -3.28 15.93 -3.52
N LEU A 146 -4.31 16.32 -2.78
CA LEU A 146 -4.74 17.71 -2.59
C LEU A 146 -4.50 18.11 -1.13
#